data_AF-A0AA43I798-F1
#
_entry.id   AF-A0AA43I798-F1
#
_cell.length_a   1.000
_cell.length_b   1.000
_cell.length_c   1.000
_cell.angle_alpha   90.00
_cell.angle_beta   90.00
_cell.angle_gamma   90.00
#
_symmetry.space_group_name_H-M   'P 1'
#
loop_
_entity.id
_entity.type
_entity.pdbx_description
1 polymer ?
#
loop_
_entity_poly.entity_id
_entity_poly.type
_entity_poly.pdbx_seq_one_letter_code
_entity_poly.pdbx_strand_id
1 'polypeptide(L)'
;MADMTQIHNFAVKWSDKFRDQDINYIELVDRFMADDCDALCFEMDCGKAFETKYGSAVYDDRELTKIIDSVVDINLLGSAIYSRWRYFNHWAYTGAEILEPKNREWFILALGRLMLLSSENLL
;
A
#
# COMPACT_ATOMS: atom_id res chain seq x y z
N MET A 1 3.06 -10.18 -15.46
CA MET A 1 2.63 -8.84 -15.01
C MET A 1 1.13 -8.90 -14.83
N ALA A 2 0.62 -8.50 -13.66
CA ALA A 2 -0.82 -8.36 -13.48
C ALA A 2 -1.39 -7.34 -14.48
N ASP A 3 -2.65 -7.52 -14.85
CA ASP A 3 -3.35 -6.58 -15.73
C ASP A 3 -3.45 -5.22 -15.02
N MET A 4 -3.09 -4.13 -15.72
CA MET A 4 -3.14 -2.77 -15.18
C MET A 4 -4.53 -2.41 -14.68
N THR A 5 -5.58 -2.97 -15.28
CA THR A 5 -6.96 -2.80 -14.82
C THR A 5 -7.15 -3.41 -13.42
N GLN A 6 -6.56 -4.58 -13.17
CA GLN A 6 -6.65 -5.25 -11.85
C GLN A 6 -5.87 -4.46 -10.79
N ILE A 7 -4.67 -3.98 -11.12
CA ILE A 7 -3.87 -3.14 -10.22
C ILE A 7 -4.61 -1.84 -9.90
N HIS A 8 -5.22 -1.21 -10.90
CA HIS A 8 -6.00 0.01 -10.71
C HIS A 8 -7.20 -0.24 -9.78
N ASN A 9 -7.97 -1.29 -10.05
CA ASN A 9 -9.14 -1.65 -9.22
C ASN A 9 -8.74 -1.99 -7.78
N PHE A 10 -7.61 -2.66 -7.58
CA PHE A 10 -7.03 -2.88 -6.26
C PHE A 10 -6.71 -1.55 -5.56
N ALA A 11 -5.99 -0.67 -6.25
CA ALA A 11 -5.58 0.61 -5.69
C ALA A 11 -6.78 1.49 -5.30
N VAL A 12 -7.82 1.56 -6.16
CA VAL A 12 -9.08 2.26 -5.88
C VAL A 12 -9.78 1.66 -4.66
N LYS A 13 -10.04 0.34 -4.67
CA LYS A 13 -10.74 -0.37 -3.59
C LYS A 13 -10.11 -0.09 -2.23
N TRP A 14 -8.79 -0.25 -2.13
CA TRP A 14 -8.10 -0.08 -0.86
C TRP A 14 -7.92 1.41 -0.50
N SER A 15 -7.68 2.29 -1.47
CA SER A 15 -7.65 3.74 -1.22
C SER A 15 -8.97 4.21 -0.59
N ASP A 16 -10.11 3.78 -1.16
CA ASP A 16 -11.44 4.15 -0.65
C ASP A 16 -11.65 3.65 0.77
N LYS A 17 -11.28 2.39 1.06
CA LYS A 17 -11.32 1.83 2.42
C LYS A 17 -10.46 2.64 3.41
N PHE A 18 -9.24 3.03 3.03
CA PHE A 18 -8.36 3.81 3.93
C PHE A 18 -8.83 5.25 4.14
N ARG A 19 -9.54 5.84 3.16
CA ARG A 19 -10.10 7.20 3.25
C ARG A 19 -11.40 7.27 4.05
N ASP A 20 -12.14 6.17 4.13
CA ASP A 20 -13.32 6.06 5.00
C ASP A 20 -12.93 6.24 6.47
N GLN A 21 -13.41 7.33 7.07
CA GLN A 21 -13.09 7.69 8.45
C GLN A 21 -13.83 6.82 9.47
N ASP A 22 -14.97 6.22 9.07
CA ASP A 22 -15.84 5.43 9.94
C ASP A 22 -15.52 3.93 9.84
N ILE A 23 -14.55 3.53 9.00
CA ILE A 23 -14.17 2.14 8.80
C ILE A 23 -13.67 1.49 10.09
N ASN A 24 -14.11 0.26 10.32
CA ASN A 24 -13.53 -0.58 11.37
C ASN A 24 -12.17 -1.11 10.92
N TYR A 25 -11.14 -1.02 11.77
CA TYR A 25 -9.79 -1.48 11.41
C TYR A 25 -9.74 -2.95 10.96
N ILE A 26 -10.66 -3.80 11.42
CA ILE A 26 -10.76 -5.20 11.00
C ILE A 26 -10.90 -5.30 9.47
N GLU A 27 -11.66 -4.41 8.83
CA GLU A 27 -11.83 -4.36 7.37
C GLU A 27 -10.55 -3.99 6.62
N LEU A 28 -9.56 -3.44 7.31
CA LEU A 28 -8.25 -3.09 6.77
C LEU A 28 -7.19 -4.14 7.05
N VAL A 29 -7.27 -4.85 8.18
CA VAL A 29 -6.28 -5.87 8.56
C VAL A 29 -6.69 -7.30 8.24
N ASP A 30 -7.89 -7.54 7.69
CA ASP A 30 -8.31 -8.89 7.31
C ASP A 30 -7.55 -9.42 6.06
N ARG A 31 -7.58 -10.74 5.89
CA ARG A 31 -6.88 -11.51 4.85
C ARG A 31 -7.11 -11.04 3.41
N PHE A 32 -8.20 -10.33 3.13
CA PHE A 32 -8.54 -9.90 1.77
C PHE A 32 -7.45 -9.05 1.13
N MET A 33 -6.68 -8.26 1.91
CA MET A 33 -5.55 -7.50 1.37
C MET A 33 -4.45 -8.44 0.87
N ALA A 34 -4.12 -9.48 1.63
CA ALA A 34 -3.13 -10.47 1.23
C ALA A 34 -3.60 -11.25 -0.01
N ASP A 35 -4.86 -11.72 -0.01
CA ASP A 35 -5.43 -12.46 -1.13
C ASP A 35 -5.39 -11.60 -2.43
N ASP A 36 -5.71 -10.30 -2.33
CA ASP A 36 -5.62 -9.37 -3.47
C ASP A 36 -4.17 -9.11 -3.90
N CYS A 37 -3.23 -8.90 -2.97
CA CYS A 37 -1.81 -8.70 -3.30
C CYS A 37 -1.18 -9.93 -3.96
N ASP A 38 -1.49 -11.14 -3.46
CA ASP A 38 -1.01 -12.40 -4.01
C ASP A 38 -1.53 -12.61 -5.44
N ALA A 39 -2.81 -12.28 -5.70
CA ALA A 39 -3.41 -12.32 -7.04
C ALA A 39 -2.72 -11.37 -8.04
N LEU A 40 -2.17 -10.26 -7.56
CA LEU A 40 -1.40 -9.29 -8.36
C LEU A 40 0.09 -9.63 -8.45
N CYS A 41 0.54 -10.72 -7.82
CA CYS A 41 1.95 -11.11 -7.72
C CYS A 41 2.83 -10.05 -7.04
N PHE A 42 2.29 -9.27 -6.11
CA PHE A 42 3.11 -8.42 -5.24
C PHE A 42 3.86 -9.28 -4.23
N GLU A 43 5.10 -8.93 -3.96
CA GLU A 43 5.99 -9.71 -3.12
C GLU A 43 5.99 -9.17 -1.69
N MET A 44 5.81 -10.06 -0.72
CA MET A 44 5.99 -9.75 0.70
C MET A 44 7.47 -9.90 1.07
N ASP A 45 8.28 -8.92 0.68
CA ASP A 45 9.74 -8.90 0.91
C ASP A 45 10.14 -8.19 2.21
N CYS A 46 9.20 -8.05 3.14
CA CYS A 46 9.33 -7.26 4.37
C CYS A 46 9.67 -5.78 4.10
N GLY A 47 9.35 -5.27 2.90
CA GLY A 47 9.62 -3.89 2.48
C GLY A 47 11.08 -3.65 2.10
N LYS A 48 11.88 -4.71 1.93
CA LYS A 48 13.33 -4.60 1.83
C LYS A 48 13.79 -3.89 0.56
N ALA A 49 13.18 -4.20 -0.58
CA ALA A 49 13.51 -3.58 -1.85
C ALA A 49 13.16 -2.08 -1.84
N PHE A 50 11.99 -1.74 -1.28
CA PHE A 50 11.56 -0.34 -1.19
C PHE A 50 12.44 0.45 -0.22
N GLU A 51 12.75 -0.11 0.95
CA GLU A 51 13.70 0.45 1.92
C GLU A 51 15.08 0.70 1.29
N THR A 52 15.58 -0.28 0.52
CA THR A 52 16.89 -0.17 -0.14
C THR A 52 16.94 1.01 -1.11
N LYS A 53 15.83 1.31 -1.79
CA LYS A 53 15.75 2.37 -2.80
C LYS A 53 15.39 3.73 -2.22
N TYR A 54 14.49 3.78 -1.24
CA TYR A 54 13.87 5.02 -0.74
C TYR A 54 14.07 5.24 0.78
N GLY A 55 14.84 4.39 1.45
CA GLY A 55 15.18 4.51 2.85
C GLY A 55 13.95 4.43 3.76
N SER A 56 13.87 5.34 4.73
CA SER A 56 12.81 5.40 5.74
C SER A 56 11.42 5.68 5.16
N ALA A 57 11.29 6.06 3.88
CA ALA A 57 10.01 6.24 3.21
C ALA A 57 9.13 4.98 3.21
N VAL A 58 9.70 3.78 3.44
CA VAL A 58 8.91 2.55 3.61
C VAL A 58 8.03 2.57 4.89
N TYR A 59 8.45 3.31 5.94
CA TYR A 59 7.78 3.36 7.24
C TYR A 59 7.28 4.77 7.65
N ASP A 60 7.86 5.84 7.13
CA ASP A 60 7.52 7.24 7.47
C ASP A 60 6.72 7.91 6.34
N ASP A 61 5.52 8.37 6.66
CA ASP A 61 4.59 9.06 5.74
C ASP A 61 5.15 10.38 5.20
N ARG A 62 5.92 11.11 6.01
CA ARG A 62 6.50 12.39 5.59
C ARG A 62 7.67 12.16 4.65
N GLU A 63 8.47 11.12 4.88
CA GLU A 63 9.52 10.73 3.94
C GLU A 63 8.93 10.17 2.64
N LEU A 64 7.86 9.38 2.70
CA LEU A 64 7.12 8.94 1.51
C LEU A 64 6.59 10.14 0.72
N THR A 65 5.96 11.11 1.38
CA THR A 65 5.39 12.31 0.75
C THR A 65 6.43 13.04 -0.11
N LYS A 66 7.68 13.15 0.34
CA LYS A 66 8.75 13.84 -0.40
C LYS A 66 9.13 13.14 -1.70
N ILE A 67 8.96 11.82 -1.77
CA ILE A 67 9.47 11.00 -2.88
C ILE A 67 8.37 10.36 -3.73
N ILE A 68 7.10 10.42 -3.31
CA ILE A 68 6.01 9.64 -3.91
C ILE A 68 5.87 9.86 -5.42
N ASP A 69 6.04 11.10 -5.89
CA ASP A 69 5.95 11.45 -7.31
C ASP A 69 7.10 10.86 -8.15
N SER A 70 8.21 10.50 -7.52
CA SER A 70 9.36 9.84 -8.16
C SER A 70 9.24 8.31 -8.20
N VAL A 71 8.27 7.73 -7.48
CA VAL A 71 8.02 6.29 -7.49
C VAL A 71 7.24 5.96 -8.76
N VAL A 72 7.86 5.23 -9.68
CA VAL A 72 7.26 4.81 -10.96
C VAL A 72 7.17 3.30 -11.11
N ASP A 73 7.84 2.55 -10.24
CA ASP A 73 7.86 1.09 -10.27
C ASP A 73 6.64 0.54 -9.51
N ILE A 74 5.65 0.10 -10.28
CA ILE A 74 4.36 -0.40 -9.81
C ILE A 74 4.53 -1.64 -8.92
N ASN A 75 5.38 -2.59 -9.33
CA ASN A 75 5.57 -3.83 -8.57
C ASN A 75 6.27 -3.52 -7.25
N LEU A 76 7.30 -2.68 -7.28
CA LEU A 76 8.01 -2.25 -6.07
C LEU A 76 7.08 -1.55 -5.06
N LEU A 77 6.21 -0.66 -5.55
CA LEU A 77 5.25 0.05 -4.69
C LEU A 77 4.16 -0.90 -4.14
N GLY A 78 3.63 -1.79 -4.97
CA GLY A 78 2.67 -2.82 -4.56
C GLY A 78 3.23 -3.76 -3.49
N SER A 79 4.47 -4.24 -3.67
CA SER A 79 5.20 -5.05 -2.69
C SER A 79 5.43 -4.31 -1.37
N ALA A 80 5.73 -3.01 -1.43
CA ALA A 80 5.87 -2.19 -0.22
C ALA A 80 4.54 -2.05 0.55
N ILE A 81 3.43 -1.84 -0.17
CA ILE A 81 2.08 -1.79 0.40
C ILE A 81 1.76 -3.12 1.09
N TYR A 82 2.00 -4.24 0.43
CA TYR A 82 1.74 -5.57 0.98
C TYR A 82 2.57 -5.82 2.24
N SER A 83 3.87 -5.57 2.17
CA SER A 83 4.80 -5.77 3.29
C SER A 83 4.44 -4.90 4.50
N ARG A 84 4.10 -3.63 4.28
CA ARG A 84 3.70 -2.74 5.37
C ARG A 84 2.35 -3.14 5.96
N TRP A 85 1.38 -3.57 5.14
CA TRP A 85 0.12 -4.11 5.65
C TRP A 85 0.35 -5.33 6.53
N ARG A 86 1.24 -6.26 6.12
CA ARG A 86 1.54 -7.47 6.89
C ARG A 86 2.00 -7.16 8.30
N TYR A 87 2.75 -6.07 8.48
CA TYR A 87 3.16 -5.61 9.81
C TYR A 87 1.96 -5.36 10.73
N PHE A 88 0.93 -4.66 10.29
CA PHE A 88 -0.25 -4.40 11.12
C PHE A 88 -1.12 -5.65 11.33
N ASN A 89 -1.10 -6.58 10.38
CA ASN A 89 -1.84 -7.83 10.48
C ASN A 89 -1.15 -8.86 11.42
N HIS A 90 0.18 -8.82 11.61
CA HIS A 90 0.92 -9.86 12.37
C HIS A 90 1.81 -9.37 13.52
N TRP A 91 2.39 -8.18 13.44
CA TRP A 91 3.48 -7.75 14.34
C TRP A 91 3.20 -6.49 15.15
N ALA A 92 2.25 -5.65 14.71
CA ALA A 92 1.80 -4.51 15.51
C ALA A 92 1.24 -4.98 16.86
N TYR A 93 1.33 -4.12 17.88
CA TYR A 93 0.77 -4.46 19.19
C TYR A 93 -0.75 -4.58 19.11
N THR A 94 -1.38 -3.73 18.30
CA THR A 94 -2.75 -3.90 17.84
C THR A 94 -2.88 -3.57 16.35
N GLY A 95 -3.67 -4.36 15.62
CA GLY A 95 -4.01 -4.06 14.22
C GLY A 95 -4.71 -2.71 14.04
N ALA A 96 -5.32 -2.16 15.10
CA ALA A 96 -5.92 -0.83 15.09
C ALA A 96 -4.91 0.29 14.85
N GLU A 97 -3.61 0.06 15.09
CA GLU A 97 -2.54 1.04 14.80
C GLU A 97 -2.49 1.41 13.32
N ILE A 98 -3.04 0.58 12.42
CA ILE A 98 -3.14 0.89 10.99
C ILE A 98 -3.99 2.15 10.73
N LEU A 99 -4.90 2.51 11.65
CA LEU A 99 -5.73 3.72 11.58
C LEU A 99 -5.04 4.96 12.16
N GLU A 100 -3.88 4.83 12.82
CA GLU A 100 -3.17 6.00 13.32
C GLU A 100 -2.88 6.96 12.16
N PRO A 101 -2.97 8.29 12.36
CA PRO A 101 -2.91 9.26 11.26
C PRO A 101 -1.71 9.04 10.33
N LYS A 102 -0.51 8.83 10.88
CA LYS A 102 0.71 8.58 10.09
C LYS A 102 0.65 7.29 9.26
N ASN A 103 0.04 6.23 9.78
CA ASN A 103 -0.02 4.94 9.11
C ASN A 103 -1.08 4.97 8.01
N ARG A 104 -2.26 5.49 8.34
CA ARG A 104 -3.35 5.70 7.40
C ARG A 104 -2.91 6.60 6.24
N GLU A 105 -2.24 7.72 6.53
CA GLU A 105 -1.74 8.63 5.49
C GLU A 105 -0.75 7.94 4.56
N TRP A 106 0.18 7.14 5.09
CA TRP A 106 1.13 6.41 4.26
C TRP A 106 0.43 5.49 3.25
N PHE A 107 -0.59 4.72 3.69
CA PHE A 107 -1.34 3.85 2.78
C PHE A 107 -2.11 4.65 1.74
N ILE A 108 -2.74 5.76 2.14
CA ILE A 108 -3.46 6.66 1.23
C ILE A 108 -2.53 7.19 0.14
N LEU A 109 -1.32 7.64 0.50
CA LEU A 109 -0.32 8.13 -0.45
C LEU A 109 0.16 7.03 -1.41
N ALA A 110 0.53 5.87 -0.86
CA ALA A 110 1.03 4.74 -1.65
C ALA A 110 -0.03 4.21 -2.62
N LEU A 111 -1.27 4.00 -2.16
CA LEU A 111 -2.38 3.54 -3.00
C LEU A 111 -2.80 4.60 -4.01
N GLY A 112 -2.82 5.88 -3.64
CA GLY A 112 -3.10 6.98 -4.56
C GLY A 112 -2.09 7.04 -5.70
N ARG A 113 -0.80 6.83 -5.40
CA ARG A 113 0.24 6.76 -6.44
C ARG A 113 0.10 5.52 -7.31
N LEU A 114 -0.20 4.36 -6.72
CA LEU A 114 -0.44 3.13 -7.48
C LEU A 114 -1.63 3.26 -8.42
N MET A 115 -2.70 3.92 -7.99
CA MET A 115 -3.87 4.24 -8.79
C MET A 115 -3.52 5.13 -9.98
N LEU A 116 -2.72 6.19 -9.76
CA LEU A 116 -2.26 7.09 -10.81
C LEU A 116 -1.43 6.33 -11.85
N LEU A 117 -0.39 5.61 -11.42
CA LEU A 117 0.49 4.85 -12.30
C LEU A 117 -0.28 3.81 -13.12
N SER A 118 -1.20 3.08 -12.50
CA SER A 118 -2.00 2.08 -13.21
C SER A 118 -2.99 2.70 -14.20
N SER A 119 -3.51 3.92 -13.93
CA SER A 119 -4.40 4.62 -14.86
C SER A 119 -3.70 5.17 -16.11
N GLU A 120 -2.47 5.69 -15.97
CA GLU A 120 -1.68 6.21 -17.09
C GLU A 120 -1.30 5.11 -18.10
N ASN A 121 -1.21 3.87 -17.64
CA ASN A 121 -0.86 2.71 -18.47
C ASN A 121 -2.09 1.99 -19.07
N LEU A 122 -3.30 2.55 -18.90
CA LEU A 122 -4.53 2.07 -19.54
C LEU A 122 -4.87 2.82 -20.85
N LEU A 123 -4.14 3.90 -21.16
CA LEU A 123 -4.30 4.75 -22.34
C LEU A 123 -3.34 4.32 -23.47
#